data_AF-A0A2A3K0V2-F1
#
_entry.id   AF-A0A2A3K0V2-F1
#
_cell.length_a   1.000
_cell.length_b   1.000
_cell.length_c   1.000
_cell.angle_alpha   90.00
_cell.angle_beta   90.00
_cell.angle_gamma   90.00
#
_symmetry.space_group_name_H-M   'P 1'
#
loop_
_entity.id
_entity.type
_entity.pdbx_description
1 polymer ?
#
loop_
_entity_poly.entity_id
_entity_poly.type
_entity_poly.pdbx_seq_one_letter_code
_entity_poly.pdbx_strand_id
1 'polypeptide(L)' 'MSEGRGSIKIEGDMVVIRVPLAEAHSLRVALEPCPCKATKSAATASIRERIAKGLVFALAGRKS' A
#
# COMPACT_ATOMS: atom_id res chain seq x y z
N MET A 1 -15.14 -11.65 15.13
CA MET A 1 -14.98 -10.67 14.04
C MET A 1 -13.51 -10.70 13.62
N SER A 2 -13.16 -11.41 12.55
CA SER A 2 -11.76 -11.46 12.09
C SER A 2 -11.47 -10.21 11.27
N GLU A 3 -10.85 -9.22 11.91
CA GLU A 3 -10.28 -8.04 11.28
C GLU A 3 -9.34 -8.47 10.14
N GLY A 4 -9.82 -8.36 8.90
CA GLY A 4 -9.02 -8.68 7.73
C GLY A 4 -7.85 -7.72 7.66
N ARG A 5 -6.64 -8.17 8.02
CA ARG A 5 -5.42 -7.38 7.76
C ARG A 5 -5.16 -7.41 6.26
N GLY A 6 -4.80 -6.25 5.69
CA GLY A 6 -4.31 -6.21 4.31
C GLY A 6 -3.12 -7.16 4.10
N SER A 7 -2.92 -7.65 2.88
CA SER A 7 -1.81 -8.54 2.53
C SER A 7 -1.25 -8.22 1.16
N ILE A 8 0.06 -8.43 1.00
CA ILE A 8 0.78 -8.28 -0.26
C ILE A 8 1.35 -9.64 -0.62
N LYS A 9 1.13 -10.09 -1.86
CA LYS A 9 1.62 -11.37 -2.39
C LYS A 9 2.13 -11.18 -3.81
N ILE A 10 2.95 -12.13 -4.27
CA ILE A 10 3.35 -12.24 -5.68
C ILE A 10 2.61 -13.42 -6.28
N GLU A 11 1.95 -13.21 -7.41
CA GLU A 11 1.26 -14.24 -8.18
C GLU A 11 1.74 -14.15 -9.63
N GLY A 12 2.59 -15.10 -10.05
CA GLY A 12 3.25 -15.07 -11.36
C GLY A 12 4.14 -13.83 -11.51
N ASP A 13 3.85 -13.00 -12.51
CA ASP A 13 4.55 -11.72 -12.74
C ASP A 13 3.86 -10.52 -12.07
N MET A 14 2.81 -10.76 -11.28
CA MET A 14 1.98 -9.72 -10.68
C MET A 14 2.23 -9.59 -9.18
N VAL A 15 2.22 -8.35 -8.68
CA VAL A 15 2.11 -8.07 -7.25
C VAL A 15 0.64 -7.80 -6.92
N VAL A 16 0.07 -8.61 -6.04
CA VAL A 16 -1.34 -8.53 -5.63
C VAL A 16 -1.43 -7.95 -4.23
N ILE A 17 -2.09 -6.80 -4.11
CA ILE A 17 -2.33 -6.11 -2.83
C ILE A 17 -3.82 -6.29 -2.48
N ARG A 18 -4.10 -7.03 -1.41
CA ARG A 18 -5.44 -7.17 -0.85
C ARG A 18 -5.58 -6.20 0.32
N VAL A 19 -6.59 -5.35 0.26
CA VAL A 19 -6.88 -4.36 1.29
C VAL A 19 -8.33 -4.46 1.74
N PRO A 20 -8.63 -4.16 3.02
CA PRO A 20 -10.02 -4.07 3.47
C PRO A 20 -10.75 -2.97 2.71
N LEU A 21 -12.01 -3.24 2.35
CA LEU A 21 -12.83 -2.26 1.63
C LEU A 21 -12.98 -0.94 2.40
N ALA A 22 -13.03 -1.03 3.74
CA ALA A 22 -13.07 0.14 4.62
C ALA A 22 -11.84 1.07 4.47
N GLU A 23 -10.69 0.53 4.06
CA GLU A 23 -9.45 1.30 3.88
C GLU A 23 -9.25 1.79 2.43
N ALA A 24 -10.07 1.32 1.48
CA ALA A 24 -9.92 1.62 0.07
C ALA A 24 -10.00 3.12 -0.24
N HIS A 25 -10.89 3.85 0.45
CA HIS A 25 -11.01 5.31 0.27
C HIS A 25 -9.73 6.05 0.71
N SER A 26 -9.19 5.69 1.86
CA SER A 26 -7.95 6.28 2.39
C SER A 26 -6.76 6.01 1.48
N LEU A 27 -6.69 4.81 0.89
CA LEU A 27 -5.67 4.43 -0.08
C LEU A 27 -5.80 5.22 -1.38
N ARG A 28 -7.03 5.39 -1.90
CA ARG A 28 -7.29 6.21 -3.10
C ARG A 28 -6.73 7.61 -2.91
N VAL A 29 -7.11 8.29 -1.82
CA VAL A 29 -6.63 9.64 -1.49
C VAL A 29 -5.12 9.67 -1.30
N ALA A 30 -4.54 8.63 -0.71
CA ALA A 30 -3.12 8.58 -0.44
C ALA A 30 -2.25 8.41 -1.70
N LEU A 31 -2.77 7.71 -2.71
CA LEU A 31 -2.10 7.45 -3.98
C LEU A 31 -2.39 8.50 -5.04
N GLU A 32 -3.38 9.38 -4.83
CA GLU A 32 -3.63 10.50 -5.73
C GLU A 32 -2.38 11.40 -5.85
N PRO A 33 -1.99 11.80 -7.07
CA PRO A 33 -0.86 12.69 -7.29
C PRO A 33 -1.12 14.04 -6.61
N CYS A 34 -0.26 14.44 -5.68
CA CYS A 34 -0.35 15.77 -5.06
C CYS A 34 0.27 16.78 -6.03
N PRO A 35 -0.45 17.84 -6.46
CA PRO A 35 0.16 18.98 -7.17
C PRO A 35 1.17 19.75 -6.28
N CYS A 36 1.10 19.47 -4.99
CA CYS A 36 1.94 19.93 -3.91
C CYS A 36 3.16 19.02 -3.76
N LYS A 37 4.39 19.55 -3.92
CA LYS A 37 5.62 18.82 -3.52
C LYS A 37 5.64 18.47 -2.02
N ALA A 38 4.83 19.15 -1.21
CA ALA A 38 4.68 18.91 0.22
C ALA A 38 3.53 17.91 0.50
N THR A 39 3.73 17.04 1.48
CA THR A 39 2.72 16.08 1.93
C THR A 39 1.49 16.80 2.47
N LYS A 40 0.33 16.65 1.80
CA LYS A 40 -0.95 17.26 2.22
C LYS A 40 -1.44 16.83 3.61
N SER A 41 -1.02 15.66 4.12
CA SER A 41 -1.34 15.16 5.47
C SER A 41 -0.38 14.04 5.94
N ALA A 42 -0.03 14.04 7.23
CA ALA A 42 0.81 13.01 7.86
C ALA A 42 0.19 11.59 7.77
N ALA A 43 -1.15 11.50 7.81
CA ALA A 43 -1.86 10.23 7.67
C ALA A 43 -1.63 9.60 6.28
N THR A 44 -1.64 10.43 5.23
CA THR A 44 -1.37 10.02 3.85
C THR A 44 0.10 9.63 3.64
N ALA A 45 1.05 10.29 4.31
CA ALA A 45 2.46 9.88 4.27
C ALA A 45 2.68 8.48 4.85
N SER A 46 2.07 8.19 5.99
CA SER A 46 2.20 6.89 6.65
C SER A 46 1.68 5.74 5.77
N ILE A 47 0.56 5.95 5.08
CA ILE A 47 -0.02 4.97 4.15
C ILE A 47 0.95 4.69 2.99
N ARG A 48 1.51 5.74 2.37
CA ARG A 48 2.49 5.58 1.28
C ARG A 48 3.75 4.85 1.73
N GLU A 49 4.26 5.16 2.92
CA GLU A 49 5.43 4.49 3.48
C GLU A 49 5.18 2.99 3.72
N ARG A 50 4.02 2.65 4.29
CA ARG A 50 3.63 1.25 4.54
C ARG A 50 3.53 0.44 3.24
N ILE A 51 2.96 1.03 2.19
CA ILE A 51 2.88 0.39 0.87
C ILE A 51 4.29 0.22 0.29
N ALA A 52 5.12 1.27 0.32
CA ALA A 52 6.49 1.20 -0.19
C ALA A 52 7.31 0.11 0.51
N LYS A 53 7.26 0.04 1.84
CA LYS A 53 7.92 -1.02 2.64
C LYS A 53 7.39 -2.41 2.28
N GLY A 54 6.08 -2.56 2.14
CA GLY A 54 5.45 -3.82 1.78
C GLY A 54 5.82 -4.31 0.37
N LEU A 55 5.92 -3.39 -0.59
CA LEU A 55 6.39 -3.68 -1.95
C LEU A 55 7.87 -4.05 -1.96
N VAL A 56 8.73 -3.33 -1.21
CA VAL A 56 10.15 -3.69 -1.06
C VAL A 56 10.30 -5.10 -0.50
N PHE A 57 9.53 -5.44 0.53
CA PHE A 57 9.55 -6.78 1.12
C PHE A 57 9.10 -7.85 0.14
N ALA A 58 8.01 -7.62 -0.58
CA ALA A 58 7.51 -8.55 -1.60
C ALA A 58 8.56 -8.77 -2.71
N LEU A 59 9.15 -7.69 -3.23
CA LEU A 59 10.18 -7.75 -4.27
C LEU A 59 11.48 -8.42 -3.79
N ALA A 60 11.87 -8.20 -2.53
CA ALA A 60 13.00 -8.89 -1.92
C ALA A 60 12.76 -10.41 -1.81
N GLY A 61 11.53 -10.82 -1.52
CA GLY A 61 11.11 -12.23 -1.53
C GLY A 61 11.10 -12.90 -2.91
N ARG A 62 11.09 -12.13 -4.02
CA ARG A 62 11.20 -12.65 -5.40
C ARG A 62 12.63 -13.07 -5.77
N LYS A 63 13.65 -12.68 -5.01
CA LYS A 63 15.07 -12.96 -5.30
C LYS A 63 15.54 -14.36 -4.87
N SER A 64 14.67 -15.37 -4.83
CA SER A 64 15.05 -16.74 -4.53
C SER A 64 14.49 -17.74 -5.52
#